data_AF-K9T4H4-F1
#
_entry.id   AF-K9T4H4-F1
#
_cell.length_a   1.000
_cell.length_b   1.000
_cell.length_c   1.000
_cell.angle_alpha   90.00
_cell.angle_beta   90.00
_cell.angle_gamma   90.00
#
_symmetry.space_group_name_H-M   'P 1'
#
loop_
_entity.id
_entity.type
_entity.pdbx_description
1 polymer ?
#
loop_
_entity_poly.entity_id
_entity_poly.type
_entity_poly.pdbx_seq_one_letter_code
_entity_poly.pdbx_strand_id
1 'polypeptide(L)' 'MTATSLTEQEIAALTPEDVAHLAARLERDDYNNPFEALQDWHLLRAIAFQRQELIEPYLHLLDIEAYDEA' A
#
# COMPACT_ATOMS: atom_id res chain seq x y z
N MET A 1 22.12 0.45 -2.77
CA MET A 1 20.88 0.00 -2.11
C MET A 1 19.85 -0.14 -3.19
N THR A 2 19.47 -1.37 -3.55
CA THR A 2 18.49 -1.64 -4.60
C THR A 2 17.11 -1.27 -4.06
N ALA A 3 16.54 -0.17 -4.55
CA ALA A 3 15.12 0.07 -4.38
C ALA A 3 14.41 -1.08 -5.13
N THR A 4 13.80 -2.00 -4.38
CA THR A 4 13.02 -3.09 -4.95
C THR A 4 11.74 -2.48 -5.50
N SER A 5 11.83 -1.88 -6.68
CA SER A 5 10.65 -1.51 -7.45
C SER A 5 9.97 -2.82 -7.84
N LEU A 6 8.93 -3.22 -7.09
CA LEU A 6 8.09 -4.33 -7.51
C LEU A 6 7.60 -4.04 -8.92
N THR A 7 7.80 -5.01 -9.81
CA THR A 7 7.30 -4.89 -11.18
C THR A 7 5.78 -5.00 -11.18
N GLU A 8 5.12 -4.47 -12.20
CA GLU A 8 3.66 -4.59 -12.37
C GLU A 8 3.19 -6.06 -12.29
N GLN A 9 4.04 -6.99 -12.73
CA GLN A 9 3.79 -8.43 -12.65
C GLN A 9 3.75 -8.96 -11.20
N GLU A 10 4.63 -8.45 -10.34
CA GLU A 10 4.64 -8.80 -8.92
C GLU A 10 3.40 -8.24 -8.22
N ILE A 11 3.00 -7.01 -8.56
CA ILE A 11 1.78 -6.38 -8.03
C ILE A 11 0.53 -7.16 -8.46
N ALA A 12 0.49 -7.66 -9.69
CA ALA A 12 -0.61 -8.50 -10.17
C ALA A 12 -0.72 -9.86 -9.46
N ALA A 13 0.40 -10.37 -8.92
CA ALA A 13 0.47 -11.62 -8.16
C ALA A 13 0.08 -11.45 -6.68
N LEU A 14 -0.02 -10.21 -6.16
CA LEU A 14 -0.42 -9.95 -4.79
C LEU A 14 -1.86 -10.41 -4.53
N THR A 15 -2.03 -11.11 -3.41
CA THR A 15 -3.33 -11.57 -2.91
C THR A 15 -3.92 -10.55 -1.94
N PRO A 16 -5.23 -10.62 -1.64
CA PRO A 16 -5.84 -9.78 -0.62
C PRO A 16 -5.15 -9.92 0.76
N GLU A 17 -4.65 -11.11 1.10
CA GLU A 17 -3.92 -11.36 2.34
C GLU A 17 -2.58 -10.63 2.38
N ASP A 18 -1.84 -10.60 1.26
CA ASP A 18 -0.59 -9.85 1.16
C ASP A 18 -0.83 -8.34 1.36
N VAL A 19 -1.89 -7.80 0.74
CA VAL A 19 -2.27 -6.40 0.88
C VAL A 19 -2.74 -6.09 2.31
N ALA A 20 -3.48 -6.99 2.95
CA ALA A 20 -3.88 -6.85 4.35
C ALA A 20 -2.66 -6.83 5.30
N HIS A 21 -1.67 -7.70 5.05
CA HIS A 21 -0.42 -7.68 5.81
C HIS A 21 0.37 -6.38 5.61
N LEU A 22 0.42 -5.86 4.38
CA LEU A 22 1.05 -4.58 4.07
C LEU A 22 0.36 -3.42 4.81
N ALA A 23 -0.97 -3.34 4.72
CA ALA A 23 -1.76 -2.32 5.40
C ALA A 23 -1.60 -2.39 6.92
N ALA A 24 -1.65 -3.59 7.51
CA ALA A 24 -1.46 -3.78 8.94
C ALA A 24 -0.07 -3.34 9.42
N ARG A 25 0.97 -3.46 8.58
CA ARG A 25 2.31 -2.93 8.91
C ARG A 25 2.31 -1.40 8.94
N LEU A 26 1.67 -0.77 7.95
CA LEU A 26 1.52 0.69 7.88
C LEU A 26 0.73 1.23 9.07
N GLU A 27 -0.37 0.58 9.43
CA GLU A 27 -1.19 0.95 10.60
C GLU A 27 -0.43 0.84 11.92
N ARG A 28 0.42 -0.18 12.05
CA ARG A 28 1.20 -0.37 13.27
C ARG A 28 2.32 0.65 13.41
N ASP A 29 2.75 1.26 12.30
CA ASP A 29 3.87 2.21 12.22
C ASP A 29 5.15 1.70 12.91
N ASP A 30 5.28 0.36 13.03
CA ASP A 30 6.35 -0.31 13.79
C ASP A 30 7.56 -0.60 12.90
N TYR A 31 8.02 0.46 12.22
CA TYR A 31 9.16 0.40 11.31
C TYR A 31 10.44 0.79 12.04
N ASN A 32 11.56 0.12 11.70
CA ASN A 32 12.86 0.50 12.25
C ASN A 32 13.34 1.86 11.71
N ASN A 33 12.84 2.27 10.55
CA ASN A 33 13.22 3.50 9.88
C ASN A 33 12.04 4.08 9.06
N PRO A 34 11.80 5.40 9.07
CA PRO A 34 10.76 6.05 8.26
C PRO A 34 10.83 5.75 6.75
N PHE A 35 12.00 5.43 6.20
CA PHE A 35 12.10 5.06 4.77
C PHE A 35 11.40 3.73 4.45
N GLU A 36 11.31 2.81 5.41
CA GLU A 36 10.60 1.53 5.22
C GLU A 36 9.09 1.76 5.19
N ALA A 37 8.57 2.60 6.10
CA ALA A 37 7.16 3.02 6.09
C ALA A 37 6.80 3.69 4.76
N LEU A 38 7.66 4.58 4.26
CA LEU A 38 7.50 5.23 2.96
C LEU A 38 7.47 4.23 1.79
N GLN A 39 8.30 3.18 1.83
CA GLN A 39 8.31 2.15 0.79
C GLN A 39 7.01 1.35 0.77
N ASP A 40 6.55 0.91 1.93
CA ASP A 40 5.27 0.18 2.05
C ASP A 40 4.10 1.07 1.62
N TRP A 41 4.12 2.36 1.97
CA TRP A 41 3.11 3.33 1.54
C TRP A 41 3.11 3.52 0.02
N HIS A 42 4.30 3.63 -0.60
CA HIS A 42 4.41 3.70 -2.06
C HIS A 42 3.92 2.43 -2.75
N LEU A 43 4.17 1.25 -2.16
CA LEU A 43 3.67 -0.02 -2.67
C LEU A 43 2.15 -0.08 -2.60
N LEU A 44 1.57 0.26 -1.44
CA LEU A 44 0.11 0.32 -1.26
C LEU A 44 -0.54 1.27 -2.28
N ARG A 45 0.11 2.42 -2.54
CA ARG A 45 -0.32 3.38 -3.56
C ARG A 45 -0.20 2.82 -4.99
N ALA A 46 0.85 2.06 -5.31
CA ALA A 46 1.00 1.42 -6.61
C ALA A 46 -0.07 0.35 -6.85
N ILE A 47 -0.45 -0.39 -5.80
CA ILE A 47 -1.57 -1.33 -5.82
C ILE A 47 -2.89 -0.57 -6.06
N ALA A 48 -3.09 0.59 -5.43
CA ALA A 48 -4.28 1.43 -5.64
C ALA A 48 -4.52 1.78 -7.11
N PHE A 49 -3.45 2.06 -7.87
CA PHE A 49 -3.55 2.39 -9.29
C PHE A 49 -3.85 1.19 -10.19
N GLN A 50 -3.43 -0.02 -9.80
CA GLN A 50 -3.53 -1.22 -10.65
C GLN A 50 -4.71 -2.13 -10.27
N ARG A 51 -5.00 -2.23 -8.97
CA ARG A 51 -5.88 -3.23 -8.34
C ARG A 51 -6.68 -2.58 -7.22
N GLN A 52 -7.47 -1.56 -7.56
CA GLN A 52 -8.19 -0.73 -6.59
C GLN A 52 -9.09 -1.56 -5.64
N GLU A 53 -9.65 -2.67 -6.12
CA GLU A 53 -10.47 -3.61 -5.34
C GLU A 53 -9.76 -4.19 -4.09
N LEU A 54 -8.44 -4.33 -4.11
CA LEU A 54 -7.67 -4.90 -2.98
C LEU A 54 -7.38 -3.89 -1.88
N ILE A 55 -7.52 -2.60 -2.20
CA ILE A 55 -7.05 -1.47 -1.40
C ILE A 55 -8.23 -0.62 -0.93
N GLU A 56 -9.43 -0.83 -1.47
CA GLU A 56 -10.67 -0.18 -1.04
C GLU A 56 -10.80 -0.02 0.50
N PRO A 57 -10.59 -1.07 1.34
CA PRO A 57 -10.67 -0.93 2.80
C PRO A 57 -9.49 -0.14 3.41
N TYR A 58 -8.37 -0.01 2.71
CA TYR A 58 -7.12 0.59 3.18
C TYR A 58 -6.82 1.97 2.55
N LEU A 59 -7.73 2.52 1.75
CA LEU A 59 -7.57 3.84 1.10
C LEU A 59 -7.30 4.97 2.11
N HIS A 60 -7.86 4.86 3.32
CA HIS A 60 -7.64 5.80 4.41
C HIS A 60 -6.17 5.92 4.84
N LEU A 61 -5.34 4.89 4.61
CA LEU A 61 -3.89 4.92 4.89
C LEU A 61 -3.10 5.72 3.87
N LEU A 62 -3.67 5.97 2.69
CA LEU A 62 -2.99 6.71 1.63
C LEU A 62 -3.19 8.23 1.73
N ASP A 63 -3.88 8.71 2.77
CA ASP A 63 -4.36 10.11 2.87
C ASP A 63 -5.13 10.53 1.60
N ILE A 64 -5.67 9.54 0.87
CA ILE A 64 -6.60 9.79 -0.22
C ILE A 64 -7.94 9.98 0.49
N GLU A 65 -8.28 11.24 0.76
CA GLU A 65 -9.65 11.57 1.10
C GLU A 65 -10.52 11.03 -0.04
N ALA A 66 -11.36 10.03 0.25
CA ALA A 66 -12.52 9.79 -0.57
C ALA A 66 -13.26 11.12 -0.55
N TYR A 67 -13.31 11.80 -1.70
CA TYR A 67 -13.98 13.08 -1.82
C TYR A 67 -15.45 12.88 -1.42
N ASP A 68 -15.75 13.12 -0.15
CA ASP A 68 -17.09 13.06 0.41
C ASP A 68 -17.74 14.39 0.03
N GLU A 69 -18.38 14.39 -1.14
CA GLU A 69 -19.13 15.51 -1.67
C GLU A 69 -20.39 15.69 -0.80
N ALA A 70 -20.25 16.47 0.29
CA ALA A 70 -21.33 16.86 1.21
C ALA A 70 -22.19 18.01 0.66
#